data_AF-A0A9D4T5P8-F1
#
_entry.id   AF-A0A9D4T5P8-F1
#
_cell.length_a   1.000
_cell.length_b   1.000
_cell.length_c   1.000
_cell.angle_alpha   90.00
_cell.angle_beta   90.00
_cell.angle_gamma   90.00
#
_symmetry.space_group_name_H-M   'P 1'
#
loop_
_entity.id
_entity.type
_entity.pdbx_description
1 polymer ?
#
loop_
_entity_poly.entity_id
_entity_poly.type
_entity_poly.pdbx_seq_one_letter_code
_entity_poly.pdbx_strand_id
1 'polypeptide(L)'
;MTTTALDSPSGELFDTLREKDRLLADLLRRLPQPESSGAPRQADVTTFQVMPDLSKNISDFDGDGCASAARDWMEGLRQTATLHRWPTPFLLETVRCHLVGTAKDWYRSRAAEISSWDDFERMFGRTFYSQTRAAERWRRMQERMQQRNENVAAYFHAKMPSTSMWPRSPTKCRELNV
;
A
#
# COMPACT_ATOMS: atom_id res chain seq x y z
N MET A 1 48.89 29.13 -63.87
CA MET A 1 48.22 29.69 -62.67
C MET A 1 46.95 28.91 -62.42
N THR A 2 46.66 28.59 -61.15
CA THR A 2 45.43 27.93 -60.59
C THR A 2 45.18 26.50 -61.06
N THR A 3 44.68 25.51 -60.31
CA THR A 3 44.16 25.28 -58.94
C THR A 3 43.75 23.78 -59.00
N THR A 4 43.93 22.86 -58.06
CA THR A 4 43.32 22.69 -56.73
C THR A 4 43.95 21.41 -56.15
N ALA A 5 44.61 21.48 -54.98
CA ALA A 5 44.84 20.28 -54.17
C ALA A 5 43.57 20.03 -53.37
N LEU A 6 42.95 18.86 -53.57
CA LEU A 6 41.78 18.42 -52.83
C LEU A 6 42.14 18.25 -51.35
N ASP A 7 41.66 19.21 -50.56
CA ASP A 7 41.39 19.08 -49.14
C ASP A 7 40.62 17.77 -48.87
N SER A 8 41.22 16.86 -48.09
CA SER A 8 40.63 15.58 -47.72
C SER A 8 40.12 15.66 -46.27
N PRO A 9 38.83 15.97 -46.05
CA PRO A 9 38.24 16.09 -44.70
C PRO A 9 38.19 14.76 -43.92
N SER A 10 38.55 13.65 -44.57
CA SER A 10 38.53 12.32 -43.98
C SER A 10 39.66 12.09 -42.98
N GLY A 11 40.83 12.73 -43.15
CA GLY A 11 41.98 12.53 -42.26
C GLY A 11 41.73 13.07 -40.85
N GLU A 12 41.17 14.28 -40.76
CA GLU A 12 40.84 14.91 -39.48
C GLU A 12 39.79 14.13 -38.69
N LEU A 13 38.83 13.49 -39.37
CA LEU A 13 37.84 12.65 -38.70
C LEU A 13 38.48 11.42 -38.04
N PHE A 14 39.45 10.77 -38.70
CA PHE A 14 40.15 9.63 -38.12
C PHE A 14 41.08 10.04 -36.98
N ASP A 15 41.70 11.22 -37.08
CA ASP A 15 42.53 11.77 -36.00
C ASP A 15 41.69 12.15 -34.78
N THR A 16 40.52 12.75 -34.98
CA THR A 16 39.59 13.04 -33.88
C THR A 16 39.01 11.77 -33.25
N LEU A 17 38.70 10.74 -34.03
CA LEU A 17 38.27 9.43 -33.51
C LEU A 17 39.37 8.79 -32.64
N ARG A 18 40.61 8.80 -33.12
CA ARG A 18 41.76 8.26 -32.40
C ARG A 18 42.03 9.03 -31.10
N GLU A 19 41.85 10.35 -31.12
CA GLU A 19 42.01 11.19 -29.92
C GLU A 19 40.88 10.97 -28.92
N LYS A 20 39.64 10.80 -29.39
CA LYS A 20 38.51 10.43 -28.54
C LYS A 20 38.72 9.09 -27.85
N ASP A 21 39.23 8.08 -28.57
CA ASP A 21 39.53 6.78 -27.97
C ASP A 21 40.62 6.86 -26.89
N ARG A 22 41.64 7.70 -27.10
CA ARG A 22 42.68 7.94 -26.09
C ARG A 22 42.12 8.59 -24.82
N LEU A 23 41.29 9.63 -24.98
CA LEU A 23 40.68 10.32 -23.85
C LEU A 23 39.70 9.43 -23.09
N LEU A 24 38.95 8.59 -23.81
CA LEU A 24 38.03 7.64 -23.20
C LEU A 24 38.79 6.56 -22.40
N ALA A 25 39.92 6.07 -22.94
CA ALA A 25 40.79 5.15 -22.22
C ALA A 25 41.39 5.78 -20.95
N ASP A 26 41.77 7.06 -20.99
CA ASP A 26 42.28 7.77 -19.82
C ASP A 26 41.18 8.00 -18.76
N LEU A 27 39.96 8.35 -19.17
CA LEU A 27 38.81 8.46 -18.28
C LEU A 27 38.49 7.13 -17.61
N LEU A 28 38.48 6.02 -18.35
CA LEU A 28 38.27 4.69 -17.81
C LEU A 28 39.38 4.26 -16.83
N ARG A 29 40.61 4.73 -17.03
CA ARG A 29 41.74 4.49 -16.11
C ARG A 29 41.69 5.35 -14.85
N ARG A 30 41.07 6.53 -14.93
CA ARG A 30 40.88 7.46 -13.80
C ARG A 30 39.64 7.14 -12.97
N LEU A 31 38.68 6.38 -13.51
CA LEU A 31 37.63 5.80 -12.70
C LEU A 31 38.28 4.88 -11.64
N PRO A 32 37.83 4.93 -10.38
CA PRO A 32 38.32 4.02 -9.35
C PRO A 32 38.10 2.59 -9.82
N GLN A 33 39.18 1.84 -10.04
CA GLN A 33 39.06 0.40 -10.23
C GLN A 33 38.59 -0.22 -8.91
N PRO A 34 37.73 -1.26 -8.91
CA PRO A 34 37.44 -1.98 -7.70
C PRO A 34 38.73 -2.66 -7.24
N GLU A 35 39.38 -2.06 -6.24
CA GLU A 35 40.56 -2.54 -5.55
C GLU A 35 40.33 -4.02 -5.13
N SER A 36 40.91 -4.96 -5.88
CA SER A 36 40.90 -6.37 -5.52
C SER A 36 41.99 -6.64 -4.48
N SER A 37 41.76 -6.26 -3.23
CA SER A 37 42.23 -6.97 -2.01
C SER A 37 42.16 -6.07 -0.78
N GLY A 38 41.48 -6.58 0.24
CA GLY A 38 41.39 -5.96 1.56
C GLY A 38 39.98 -5.44 1.81
N ALA A 39 39.16 -6.25 2.49
CA ALA A 39 37.78 -5.90 2.85
C ALA A 39 37.69 -4.48 3.45
N PRO A 40 37.03 -3.53 2.78
CA PRO A 40 36.64 -2.29 3.41
C PRO A 40 35.33 -2.55 4.16
N ARG A 41 35.32 -2.15 5.43
CA ARG A 41 34.09 -2.00 6.24
C ARG A 41 33.04 -1.29 5.40
N GLN A 42 31.84 -1.87 5.37
CA GLN A 42 30.65 -1.39 4.69
C GLN A 42 30.56 0.14 4.78
N ALA A 43 31.04 0.83 3.76
CA ALA A 43 30.56 2.16 3.47
C ALA A 43 29.13 1.95 2.98
N ASP A 44 28.18 2.48 3.74
CA ASP A 44 26.76 2.47 3.38
C ASP A 44 26.60 3.09 1.99
N VAL A 45 26.59 2.22 0.97
CA VAL A 45 26.11 2.59 -0.35
C VAL A 45 24.62 2.84 -0.14
N THR A 46 24.25 4.12 0.03
CA THR A 46 22.86 4.58 0.07
C THR A 46 22.23 4.27 -1.27
N THR A 47 21.79 3.03 -1.41
CA THR A 47 20.97 2.56 -2.52
C THR A 47 19.62 3.22 -2.35
N PHE A 48 19.37 4.29 -3.11
CA PHE A 48 18.07 4.94 -3.14
C PHE A 48 17.09 4.05 -3.91
N GLN A 49 16.45 3.13 -3.20
CA GLN A 49 15.28 2.44 -3.70
C GLN A 49 14.10 3.41 -3.71
N VAL A 50 13.82 3.99 -4.87
CA VAL A 50 12.56 4.71 -5.10
C VAL A 50 11.45 3.66 -5.16
N MET A 51 10.74 3.48 -4.04
CA MET A 51 9.57 2.61 -3.99
C MET A 51 8.42 3.27 -4.76
N PRO A 52 7.65 2.51 -5.56
CA PRO A 52 6.40 3.01 -6.10
C PRO A 52 5.46 3.40 -4.95
N ASP A 53 4.63 4.41 -5.18
CA ASP A 53 3.62 4.84 -4.21
C ASP A 53 2.53 3.77 -4.06
N LEU A 54 2.77 2.86 -3.11
CA LEU A 54 1.92 1.71 -2.82
C LEU A 54 0.79 2.06 -1.84
N SER A 55 0.79 3.28 -1.28
CA SER A 55 -0.34 3.75 -0.46
C SER A 55 -1.59 3.91 -1.31
N LYS A 56 -1.48 4.13 -2.63
CA LYS A 56 -2.61 4.17 -3.56
C LYS A 56 -3.43 2.88 -3.63
N ASN A 57 -2.86 1.77 -3.17
CA ASN A 57 -3.56 0.49 -3.15
C ASN A 57 -4.32 0.25 -1.82
N ILE A 58 -4.18 1.16 -0.86
CA ILE A 58 -4.94 1.16 0.39
C ILE A 58 -6.25 1.91 0.14
N SER A 59 -7.36 1.28 0.48
CA SER A 59 -8.68 1.90 0.42
C SER A 59 -8.86 2.91 1.55
N ASP A 60 -9.68 3.93 1.31
CA ASP A 60 -10.06 4.87 2.35
C ASP A 60 -11.02 4.24 3.36
N PHE A 61 -10.91 4.64 4.62
CA PHE A 61 -11.76 4.17 5.72
C PHE A 61 -12.55 5.32 6.33
N ASP A 62 -13.88 5.23 6.24
CA ASP A 62 -14.83 6.26 6.70
C ASP A 62 -15.34 6.03 8.14
N GLY A 63 -15.21 4.82 8.65
CA GLY A 63 -15.68 4.41 9.98
C GLY A 63 -17.17 4.04 10.05
N ASP A 64 -17.89 4.01 8.92
CA ASP A 64 -19.32 3.62 8.86
C ASP A 64 -19.50 2.13 8.50
N GLY A 65 -18.40 1.41 8.32
CA GLY A 65 -18.37 -0.03 8.05
C GLY A 65 -18.82 -0.91 9.22
N CYS A 66 -19.02 -2.20 8.93
CA CYS A 66 -19.13 -3.22 9.98
C CYS A 66 -17.76 -3.54 10.58
N ALA A 67 -17.75 -4.15 11.77
CA ALA A 67 -16.52 -4.55 12.44
C ALA A 67 -15.61 -5.46 11.57
N SER A 68 -16.17 -6.28 10.67
CA SER A 68 -15.37 -7.07 9.73
C SER A 68 -14.64 -6.18 8.71
N ALA A 69 -15.31 -5.19 8.12
CA ALA A 69 -14.68 -4.26 7.19
C ALA A 69 -13.54 -3.46 7.85
N ALA A 70 -13.71 -3.06 9.12
CA ALA A 70 -12.65 -2.42 9.88
C ALA A 70 -11.45 -3.34 10.12
N ARG A 71 -11.68 -4.63 10.36
CA ARG A 71 -10.61 -5.64 10.51
C ARG A 71 -9.90 -5.90 9.19
N ASP A 72 -10.66 -6.12 8.12
CA ASP A 72 -10.12 -6.38 6.78
C ASP A 72 -9.26 -5.21 6.31
N TRP A 73 -9.70 -3.97 6.58
CA TRP A 73 -8.92 -2.77 6.28
C TRP A 73 -7.62 -2.70 7.08
N MET A 74 -7.68 -2.92 8.40
CA MET A 74 -6.48 -2.91 9.25
C MET A 74 -5.50 -4.03 8.86
N GLU A 75 -6.00 -5.22 8.55
CA GLU A 75 -5.19 -6.35 8.12
C GLU A 75 -4.52 -6.09 6.76
N GLY A 76 -5.26 -5.54 5.80
CA GLY A 76 -4.68 -5.12 4.51
C GLY A 76 -3.54 -4.11 4.71
N LEU A 77 -3.75 -3.11 5.56
CA LEU A 77 -2.74 -2.10 5.88
C LEU A 77 -1.49 -2.72 6.54
N ARG A 78 -1.68 -3.66 7.48
CA ARG A 78 -0.58 -4.39 8.13
C ARG A 78 0.19 -5.27 7.13
N GLN A 79 -0.51 -5.96 6.23
CA GLN A 79 0.11 -6.80 5.20
C GLN A 79 0.95 -5.97 4.24
N THR A 80 0.43 -4.84 3.76
CA THR A 80 1.17 -3.89 2.92
C THR A 80 2.40 -3.35 3.66
N ALA A 81 2.25 -2.93 4.91
CA ALA A 81 3.35 -2.45 5.73
C ALA A 81 4.45 -3.50 5.94
N THR A 82 4.06 -4.76 6.16
CA THR A 82 4.98 -5.88 6.36
C THR A 82 5.72 -6.22 5.07
N LEU A 83 5.00 -6.29 3.94
CA LEU A 83 5.55 -6.63 2.64
C LEU A 83 6.61 -5.62 2.20
N HIS A 84 6.34 -4.34 2.43
CA HIS A 84 7.21 -3.23 2.02
C HIS A 84 8.13 -2.73 3.14
N ARG A 85 8.12 -3.38 4.31
CA ARG A 85 8.93 -3.03 5.48
C ARG A 85 8.82 -1.55 5.85
N TRP A 86 7.59 -1.04 5.89
CA TRP A 86 7.34 0.36 6.20
C TRP A 86 7.80 0.70 7.63
N PRO A 87 8.55 1.80 7.81
CA PRO A 87 8.82 2.33 9.14
C PRO A 87 7.51 2.70 9.86
N THR A 88 7.45 2.48 11.17
CA THR A 88 6.27 2.80 11.99
C THR A 88 5.77 4.24 11.85
N PRO A 89 6.63 5.27 11.76
CA PRO A 89 6.17 6.65 11.54
C PRO A 89 5.50 6.84 10.18
N PHE A 90 6.00 6.16 9.14
CA PHE A 90 5.40 6.20 7.80
C PHE A 90 4.02 5.55 7.80
N LEU A 91 3.90 4.39 8.47
CA LEU A 91 2.62 3.68 8.61
C LEU A 91 1.53 4.55 9.24
N LEU A 92 1.87 5.26 10.32
CA LEU A 92 0.93 6.16 11.01
C LEU A 92 0.50 7.33 10.12
N GLU A 93 1.42 7.90 9.33
CA GLU A 93 1.08 8.98 8.40
C GLU A 93 0.21 8.46 7.25
N THR A 94 0.50 7.26 6.72
CA THR A 94 -0.34 6.61 5.71
C THR A 94 -1.76 6.40 6.23
N VAL A 95 -1.91 5.88 7.45
CA VAL A 95 -3.21 5.73 8.12
C VAL A 95 -3.92 7.07 8.20
N ARG A 96 -3.24 8.13 8.64
CA ARG A 96 -3.81 9.48 8.75
C ARG A 96 -4.34 9.99 7.41
N CYS A 97 -3.68 9.67 6.31
CA CYS A 97 -4.08 10.05 4.96
C CYS A 97 -5.30 9.27 4.46
N HIS A 98 -5.43 7.99 4.80
CA HIS A 98 -6.53 7.11 4.36
C HIS A 98 -7.76 7.13 5.28
N LEU A 99 -7.70 7.82 6.42
CA LEU A 99 -8.89 8.07 7.25
C LEU A 99 -9.71 9.23 6.66
N VAL A 100 -10.98 8.95 6.37
CA VAL A 100 -11.94 9.91 5.82
C VAL A 100 -13.19 10.00 6.71
N GLY A 101 -14.01 11.03 6.50
CA GLY A 101 -15.28 11.21 7.21
C GLY A 101 -15.18 11.09 8.74
N THR A 102 -16.08 10.30 9.33
CA THR A 102 -16.22 10.10 10.77
C THR A 102 -14.95 9.50 11.40
N ALA A 103 -14.24 8.61 10.69
CA ALA A 103 -13.00 8.04 11.17
C ALA A 103 -11.86 9.06 11.26
N LYS A 104 -11.83 10.04 10.36
CA LYS A 104 -10.87 11.14 10.43
C LYS A 104 -11.11 12.04 11.63
N ASP A 105 -12.36 12.37 11.91
CA ASP A 105 -12.73 13.18 13.06
C ASP A 105 -12.50 12.43 14.38
N TRP A 106 -12.76 11.12 14.40
CA TRP A 106 -12.37 10.23 15.49
C TRP A 106 -10.86 10.31 15.76
N TYR A 107 -10.02 10.20 14.74
CA TYR A 107 -8.57 10.27 14.90
C TYR A 107 -8.12 11.63 15.44
N ARG A 108 -8.67 12.73 14.90
CA ARG A 108 -8.36 14.10 15.36
C ARG A 108 -8.68 14.31 16.84
N SER A 109 -9.82 13.81 17.30
CA SER A 109 -10.21 13.93 18.72
C SER A 109 -9.28 13.19 19.69
N ARG A 110 -8.53 12.21 19.18
CA ARG A 110 -7.68 11.29 19.95
C ARG A 110 -6.20 11.42 19.60
N ALA A 111 -5.84 12.43 18.79
CA ALA A 111 -4.48 12.61 18.29
C ALA A 111 -3.45 12.82 19.41
N ALA A 112 -3.86 13.39 20.55
CA ALA A 112 -2.99 13.57 21.71
C ALA A 112 -2.66 12.25 22.44
N GLU A 113 -3.49 11.22 22.28
CA GLU A 113 -3.34 9.91 22.93
C GLU A 113 -2.66 8.88 22.01
N ILE A 114 -2.57 9.17 20.71
CA ILE A 114 -2.00 8.25 19.70
C ILE A 114 -0.56 8.69 19.39
N SER A 115 0.39 8.20 20.19
CA SER A 115 1.83 8.42 19.98
C SER A 115 2.53 7.27 19.27
N SER A 116 1.97 6.07 19.34
CA SER A 116 2.56 4.85 18.81
C SER A 116 1.56 4.10 17.92
N TRP A 117 2.08 3.19 17.09
CA TRP A 117 1.24 2.27 16.33
C TRP A 117 0.38 1.38 17.24
N ASP A 118 0.93 0.90 18.34
CA ASP A 118 0.21 0.06 19.30
C ASP A 118 -0.96 0.81 19.95
N ASP A 119 -0.79 2.10 20.27
CA ASP A 119 -1.87 2.93 20.78
C ASP A 119 -2.99 3.11 19.76
N PHE A 120 -2.61 3.35 18.50
CA PHE A 120 -3.56 3.45 17.40
C PHE A 120 -4.37 2.15 17.26
N GLU A 121 -3.70 1.00 17.16
CA GLU A 121 -4.34 -0.31 16.94
C GLU A 121 -5.30 -0.65 18.09
N ARG A 122 -4.88 -0.42 19.33
CA ARG A 122 -5.71 -0.63 20.53
C ARG A 122 -6.97 0.24 20.52
N MET A 123 -6.84 1.53 20.21
CA MET A 123 -7.94 2.49 20.22
C MET A 123 -8.90 2.28 19.05
N PHE A 124 -8.34 1.99 17.88
CA PHE A 124 -9.10 1.66 16.68
C PHE A 124 -9.93 0.41 16.92
N GLY A 125 -9.32 -0.65 17.46
CA GLY A 125 -10.03 -1.89 17.77
C GLY A 125 -11.16 -1.68 18.77
N ARG A 126 -10.92 -0.91 19.84
CA ARG A 126 -11.98 -0.55 20.80
C ARG A 126 -13.17 0.15 20.15
N THR A 127 -12.90 1.06 19.21
CA THR A 127 -13.95 1.91 18.62
C THR A 127 -14.69 1.21 17.47
N PHE A 128 -13.95 0.57 16.57
CA PHE A 128 -14.50 0.06 15.30
C PHE A 128 -14.74 -1.46 15.32
N TYR A 129 -14.09 -2.24 16.19
CA TYR A 129 -14.39 -3.68 16.29
C TYR A 129 -15.61 -3.98 17.16
N SER A 130 -15.97 -3.07 18.06
CA SER A 130 -17.16 -3.19 18.91
C SER A 130 -18.44 -2.71 18.21
N GLN A 131 -18.30 -1.86 17.20
CA GLN A 131 -19.43 -1.35 16.44
C GLN A 131 -19.94 -2.42 15.46
N THR A 132 -20.87 -3.23 15.94
CA THR A 132 -21.83 -3.85 15.05
C THR A 132 -23.20 -3.87 15.71
N ARG A 133 -23.94 -2.76 15.58
CA ARG A 133 -25.35 -2.74 15.96
C ARG A 133 -26.06 -3.85 15.16
N ALA A 134 -26.68 -4.80 15.85
CA ALA A 134 -27.43 -5.90 15.20
C ALA A 134 -28.51 -5.35 14.25
N ALA A 135 -29.09 -4.20 14.59
CA ALA A 135 -30.05 -3.48 13.77
C ALA A 135 -29.48 -2.96 12.44
N GLU A 136 -28.23 -2.50 12.41
CA GLU A 136 -27.59 -2.01 11.18
C GLU A 136 -27.30 -3.17 10.21
N ARG A 137 -26.84 -4.30 10.78
CA ARG A 137 -26.66 -5.55 10.03
C ARG A 137 -27.97 -6.06 9.45
N TRP A 138 -29.04 -6.01 10.25
CA TRP A 138 -30.38 -6.38 9.80
C TRP A 138 -30.83 -5.52 8.63
N ARG A 139 -30.67 -4.20 8.74
CA ARG A 139 -31.06 -3.26 7.67
C ARG A 139 -30.29 -3.54 6.38
N ARG A 140 -28.96 -3.63 6.45
CA ARG A 140 -28.12 -3.94 5.28
C ARG A 140 -28.45 -5.30 4.65
N MET A 141 -28.79 -6.30 5.46
CA MET A 141 -29.22 -7.62 4.98
C MET A 141 -30.54 -7.55 4.20
N GLN A 142 -31.50 -6.75 4.70
CA GLN A 142 -32.81 -6.54 4.07
C GLN A 142 -32.68 -5.72 2.78
N GLU A 143 -31.85 -4.68 2.78
CA GLU A 143 -31.64 -3.78 1.63
C GLU A 143 -30.89 -4.43 0.47
N ARG A 144 -30.03 -5.44 0.73
CA ARG A 144 -29.26 -6.11 -0.33
C ARG A 144 -30.17 -7.02 -1.18
N MET A 145 -30.73 -6.49 -2.26
CA MET A 145 -31.40 -7.26 -3.31
C MET A 145 -30.46 -7.55 -4.48
N GLN A 146 -30.62 -8.73 -5.09
CA GLN A 146 -29.86 -9.11 -6.29
C GLN A 146 -30.16 -8.12 -7.42
N GLN A 147 -29.12 -7.58 -8.05
CA GLN A 147 -29.29 -6.66 -9.17
C GLN A 147 -29.56 -7.42 -10.48
N ARG A 148 -30.25 -6.77 -11.44
CA ARG A 148 -30.68 -7.40 -12.71
C ARG A 148 -29.53 -8.00 -13.54
N ASN A 149 -28.32 -7.47 -13.36
CA ASN A 149 -27.11 -7.90 -14.06
C ASN A 149 -26.11 -8.64 -13.16
N GLU A 150 -26.49 -8.99 -11.92
CA GLU A 150 -25.60 -9.68 -10.97
C GLU A 150 -25.77 -11.20 -11.09
N ASN A 151 -24.67 -11.91 -11.29
CA ASN A 151 -24.65 -13.36 -11.29
C ASN A 151 -25.15 -13.90 -9.93
N VAL A 152 -26.04 -14.89 -9.96
CA VAL A 152 -26.63 -15.54 -8.77
C VAL A 152 -25.56 -16.04 -7.81
N ALA A 153 -24.44 -16.57 -8.31
CA ALA A 153 -23.33 -17.04 -7.47
C ALA A 153 -22.63 -15.89 -6.74
N ALA A 154 -22.39 -14.76 -7.42
CA ALA A 154 -21.79 -13.57 -6.81
C ALA A 154 -22.69 -12.99 -5.72
N TYR A 155 -24.00 -12.91 -5.98
CA TYR A 155 -24.99 -12.51 -4.99
C TYR A 155 -25.03 -13.45 -3.77
N PHE A 156 -25.00 -14.77 -4.02
CA PHE A 156 -25.02 -15.77 -2.95
C PHE A 156 -23.82 -15.63 -2.02
N HIS A 157 -22.60 -15.54 -2.56
CA HIS A 157 -21.38 -15.39 -1.76
C HIS A 157 -21.31 -14.05 -1.03
N ALA A 158 -21.87 -12.97 -1.60
CA ALA A 158 -21.98 -11.69 -0.92
C ALA A 158 -23.00 -11.71 0.24
N LYS A 159 -24.06 -12.52 0.14
CA LYS A 159 -25.14 -12.58 1.15
C LYS A 159 -24.88 -13.58 2.29
N MET A 160 -24.09 -14.62 2.03
CA MET A 160 -23.79 -15.70 3.00
C MET A 160 -23.14 -15.23 4.32
N PRO A 161 -22.14 -14.31 4.30
CA PRO A 161 -21.56 -13.77 5.53
C PRO A 161 -22.56 -13.01 6.40
N SER A 162 -23.64 -12.50 5.80
CA SER A 162 -24.70 -11.77 6.51
C SER A 162 -25.72 -12.70 7.18
N THR A 163 -25.93 -13.92 6.67
CA THR A 163 -26.91 -14.88 7.18
C THR A 163 -26.35 -15.80 8.27
N SER A 164 -25.06 -16.12 8.25
CA SER A 164 -24.44 -17.06 9.20
C SER A 164 -24.27 -16.51 10.63
N MET A 165 -24.43 -15.20 10.81
CA MET A 165 -24.19 -14.51 12.07
C MET A 165 -25.44 -14.31 12.94
N TRP A 166 -26.62 -14.69 12.43
CA TRP A 166 -27.86 -14.67 13.21
C TRP A 166 -28.04 -15.99 13.96
N PRO A 167 -28.39 -15.96 15.26
CA PRO A 167 -28.79 -17.17 15.95
C PRO A 167 -29.99 -17.75 15.21
N ARG A 168 -29.82 -18.96 14.66
CA ARG A 168 -30.93 -19.78 14.19
C ARG A 168 -31.94 -19.80 15.33
N SER A 169 -33.17 -19.37 15.04
CA SER A 169 -34.25 -19.22 16.01
C SER A 169 -34.19 -20.35 17.04
N PRO A 170 -34.34 -20.07 18.35
CA PRO A 170 -34.60 -21.14 19.28
C PRO A 170 -35.85 -21.85 18.79
N THR A 171 -35.68 -23.11 18.46
CA THR A 171 -36.72 -24.03 18.03
C THR A 171 -37.95 -23.80 18.89
N LYS A 172 -39.03 -23.35 18.24
CA LYS A 172 -40.44 -23.56 18.61
C LYS A 172 -40.61 -23.95 20.07
N CYS A 173 -40.93 -22.99 20.95
CA CYS A 173 -41.43 -23.30 22.29
C CYS A 173 -42.65 -24.23 22.12
N ARG A 174 -42.38 -25.52 22.30
CA ARG A 174 -43.38 -26.58 22.40
C ARG A 174 -44.23 -26.27 23.63
N GLU A 175 -45.52 -26.09 23.38
CA GLU A 175 -46.63 -26.57 24.20
C GLU A 175 -46.32 -26.75 25.69
N LEU A 176 -46.77 -25.79 26.51
CA LEU A 176 -47.26 -26.09 27.84
C LEU A 176 -48.78 -26.00 27.80
N ASN A 177 -49.41 -27.18 27.81
CA ASN A 177 -50.83 -27.39 28.09
C ASN A 177 -51.24 -26.62 29.35
N VAL A 178 -52.36 -25.90 29.25
CA VAL A 178 -53.26 -25.63 30.38
C VAL A 178 -54.34 -26.69 30.35
#